data_AF-A0A2E9R8I4-F1
#
_entry.id   AF-A0A2E9R8I4-F1
#
_cell.length_a   1.000
_cell.length_b   1.000
_cell.length_c   1.000
_cell.angle_alpha   90.00
_cell.angle_beta   90.00
_cell.angle_gamma   90.00
#
_symmetry.space_group_name_H-M   'P 1'
#
loop_
_entity.id
_entity.type
_entity.pdbx_description
1 polymer ?
#
loop_
_entity_poly.entity_id
_entity_poly.type
_entity_poly.pdbx_seq_one_letter_code
_entity_poly.pdbx_strand_id
1 'polypeptide(L)'
;MKVRQKMTRIASSQMNVPAADLKFKDGWIQSQSNPDNRLEFRRIGGLAHWSPSSLPDDMEPAVRETAHWSGPELTPTTANDEINTSLAYGFAFDFCGVEIDPDTGRVIIDKYVTAHDCGTIINPGLAEGQIRGSFASAIGATLYEEFVYSGDGSFLSGTFADYLIATPTEAVDPVLVHTEQTPSPYTRLGAKGIGEGNQYTTPVCIANAVADALGRESIELPLVPSKVFEWIHAEEETPPPKQTAQQVKWDDSGTISSGGTLDINADANSIWSVLVDPDRLARVFPGCRSLLLTSDNVYQGVVDLGVGPVSGTFDAFVELSDLDPPHTMTLTGKVTGPLGTSRGVGIIKMIDAGNSTKIEYSYQIGLSGTVASVGGRLISGAARVLINRFFAALVVEMNPDVSQDQKKRSWFSRLGSGKSRKS
;
A
#
# COMPACT_ATOMS: atom_id res chain seq x y z
N MET A 1 -9.01 -35.38 26.89
CA MET A 1 -9.73 -36.53 27.50
C MET A 1 -8.82 -37.45 28.33
N LYS A 2 -7.65 -37.89 27.84
CA LYS A 2 -6.73 -38.78 28.60
C LYS A 2 -6.32 -38.24 29.98
N VAL A 3 -5.89 -36.98 30.07
CA VAL A 3 -5.56 -36.33 31.35
C VAL A 3 -6.73 -36.37 32.34
N ARG A 4 -7.94 -36.04 31.86
CA ARG A 4 -9.15 -36.09 32.67
C ARG A 4 -9.40 -37.51 33.20
N GLN A 5 -9.29 -38.53 32.35
CA GLN A 5 -9.47 -39.93 32.77
C GLN A 5 -8.45 -40.35 33.84
N LYS A 6 -7.16 -40.01 33.65
CA LYS A 6 -6.12 -40.30 34.65
C LYS A 6 -6.44 -39.63 35.98
N MET A 7 -6.77 -38.33 35.97
CA MET A 7 -7.15 -37.59 37.17
C MET A 7 -8.44 -38.13 37.82
N THR A 8 -9.44 -38.56 37.03
CA THR A 8 -10.65 -39.21 37.55
C THR A 8 -10.32 -40.49 38.29
N ARG A 9 -9.43 -41.34 37.75
CA ARG A 9 -9.03 -42.59 38.40
C ARG A 9 -8.31 -42.35 39.72
N ILE A 10 -7.43 -41.34 39.78
CA ILE A 10 -6.75 -40.94 41.02
C ILE A 10 -7.77 -40.45 42.05
N ALA A 11 -8.65 -39.53 41.67
CA ALA A 11 -9.68 -38.99 42.56
C ALA A 11 -10.65 -40.08 43.04
N SER A 12 -11.02 -41.02 42.17
CA SER A 12 -11.88 -42.16 42.49
C SER A 12 -11.29 -43.04 43.60
N SER A 13 -9.99 -43.35 43.51
CA SER A 13 -9.26 -44.09 44.57
C SER A 13 -9.21 -43.30 45.88
N GLN A 14 -8.90 -42.00 45.82
CA GLN A 14 -8.73 -41.16 47.02
C GLN A 14 -10.05 -40.87 47.76
N MET A 15 -11.15 -40.73 47.02
CA MET A 15 -12.46 -40.39 47.57
C MET A 15 -13.31 -41.62 47.88
N ASN A 16 -12.86 -42.81 47.46
CA ASN A 16 -13.61 -44.06 47.48
C ASN A 16 -15.00 -43.93 46.81
N VAL A 17 -15.02 -43.29 45.63
CA VAL A 17 -16.23 -43.03 44.83
C VAL A 17 -16.03 -43.58 43.42
N PRO A 18 -17.04 -44.21 42.79
CA PRO A 18 -16.92 -44.68 41.41
C PRO A 18 -16.53 -43.55 40.44
N ALA A 19 -15.60 -43.82 39.51
CA ALA A 19 -15.14 -42.84 38.53
C ALA A 19 -16.27 -42.19 37.71
N ALA A 20 -17.35 -42.93 37.43
CA ALA A 20 -18.53 -42.44 36.72
C ALA A 20 -19.36 -41.42 37.54
N ASP A 21 -19.26 -41.44 38.87
CA ASP A 21 -19.93 -40.49 39.77
C ASP A 21 -19.09 -39.21 39.97
N LEU A 22 -17.90 -39.09 39.37
CA LEU A 22 -17.06 -37.91 39.52
C LEU A 22 -17.26 -36.90 38.38
N LYS A 23 -17.42 -35.63 38.74
CA LYS A 23 -17.43 -34.49 37.82
C LYS A 23 -16.37 -33.46 38.17
N PHE A 24 -15.91 -32.74 37.15
CA PHE A 24 -14.95 -31.64 37.26
C PHE A 24 -15.73 -30.34 37.16
N LYS A 25 -15.66 -29.48 38.17
CA LYS A 25 -16.39 -28.21 38.21
C LYS A 25 -15.69 -27.20 39.10
N ASP A 26 -15.54 -25.96 38.62
CA ASP A 26 -15.05 -24.80 39.40
C ASP A 26 -13.74 -25.06 40.18
N GLY A 27 -12.80 -25.80 39.59
CA GLY A 27 -11.53 -26.15 40.24
C GLY A 27 -11.59 -27.37 41.19
N TRP A 28 -12.71 -28.07 41.23
CA TRP A 28 -12.94 -29.27 42.06
C TRP A 28 -13.17 -30.53 41.21
N ILE A 29 -12.84 -31.67 41.81
CA ILE A 29 -13.31 -32.99 41.40
C ILE A 29 -14.23 -33.48 42.52
N GLN A 30 -15.51 -33.69 42.21
CA GLN A 30 -16.54 -33.95 43.22
C GLN A 30 -17.48 -35.08 42.80
N SER A 31 -18.02 -35.79 43.79
CA SER A 31 -19.11 -36.74 43.57
C SER A 31 -20.38 -36.01 43.11
N GLN A 32 -21.12 -36.61 42.18
CA GLN A 32 -22.42 -36.13 41.74
C GLN A 32 -23.50 -36.47 42.77
N SER A 33 -23.42 -37.67 43.36
CA SER A 33 -24.33 -38.15 44.41
C SER A 33 -24.13 -37.47 45.77
N ASN A 34 -22.90 -37.05 46.10
CA ASN A 34 -22.58 -36.32 47.33
C ASN A 34 -21.56 -35.19 47.06
N PRO A 35 -22.02 -33.95 46.76
CA PRO A 35 -21.14 -32.83 46.43
C PRO A 35 -20.15 -32.42 47.53
N ASP A 36 -20.39 -32.78 48.80
CA ASP A 36 -19.48 -32.50 49.92
C ASP A 36 -18.24 -33.40 49.88
N ASN A 37 -18.35 -34.58 49.27
CA ASN A 37 -17.20 -35.42 48.95
C ASN A 37 -16.53 -34.86 47.68
N ARG A 38 -15.48 -34.05 47.89
CA ARG A 38 -14.75 -33.38 46.81
C ARG A 38 -13.27 -33.18 47.17
N LEU A 39 -12.44 -33.13 46.14
CA LEU A 39 -11.03 -32.78 46.22
C LEU A 39 -10.72 -31.62 45.27
N GLU A 40 -9.83 -30.74 45.70
CA GLU A 40 -9.34 -29.68 44.81
C GLU A 40 -8.57 -30.29 43.63
N PHE A 41 -8.83 -29.80 42.42
CA PHE A 41 -8.16 -30.25 41.19
C PHE A 41 -6.63 -30.22 41.33
N ARG A 42 -6.08 -29.14 41.92
CA ARG A 42 -4.64 -28.98 42.16
C ARG A 42 -4.07 -30.04 43.11
N ARG A 43 -4.86 -30.54 44.08
CA ARG A 43 -4.43 -31.55 45.05
C ARG A 43 -4.16 -32.88 44.33
N ILE A 44 -5.02 -33.26 43.38
CA ILE A 44 -4.85 -34.47 42.58
C ILE A 44 -3.61 -34.36 41.67
N GLY A 45 -3.40 -33.19 41.06
CA GLY A 45 -2.19 -32.93 40.28
C GLY A 45 -0.91 -33.02 41.12
N GLY A 46 -0.93 -32.45 42.34
CA GLY A 46 0.19 -32.52 43.28
C GLY A 46 0.46 -33.94 43.78
N LEU A 47 -0.59 -34.72 44.08
CA LEU A 47 -0.46 -36.10 44.54
C LEU A 47 0.29 -36.96 43.51
N ALA A 48 -0.05 -36.83 42.23
CA ALA A 48 0.59 -37.56 41.15
C ALA A 48 2.08 -37.24 40.96
N HIS A 49 2.56 -36.12 41.51
CA HIS A 49 3.95 -35.71 41.42
C HIS A 49 4.73 -35.96 42.72
N TRP A 50 4.18 -35.53 43.86
CA TRP A 50 4.86 -35.55 45.16
C TRP A 50 4.65 -36.84 45.97
N SER A 51 3.62 -37.62 45.65
CA SER A 51 3.25 -38.82 46.40
C SER A 51 2.83 -39.96 45.45
N PRO A 52 3.72 -40.39 44.54
CA PRO A 52 3.39 -41.42 43.56
C PRO A 52 2.98 -42.76 44.19
N SER A 53 3.41 -43.05 45.41
CA SER A 53 2.98 -44.23 46.18
C SER A 53 1.51 -44.23 46.57
N SER A 54 0.82 -43.08 46.47
CA SER A 54 -0.62 -42.96 46.73
C SER A 54 -1.47 -43.12 45.47
N LEU A 55 -0.84 -43.39 44.33
CA LEU A 55 -1.54 -43.69 43.08
C LEU A 55 -2.01 -45.15 43.06
N PRO A 56 -3.01 -45.48 42.22
CA PRO A 56 -3.33 -46.88 41.94
C PRO A 56 -2.12 -47.66 41.44
N ASP A 57 -1.99 -48.93 41.84
CA ASP A 57 -0.80 -49.76 41.56
C ASP A 57 -0.45 -49.90 40.06
N ASP A 58 -1.45 -49.79 39.18
CA ASP A 58 -1.30 -49.90 37.72
C ASP A 58 -1.03 -48.55 37.03
N MET A 59 -0.75 -47.49 37.80
CA MET A 59 -0.67 -46.13 37.28
C MET A 59 0.73 -45.54 37.38
N GLU A 60 1.28 -45.20 36.22
CA GLU A 60 2.52 -44.43 36.12
C GLU A 60 2.39 -43.05 36.81
N PRO A 61 3.42 -42.58 37.54
CA PRO A 61 3.49 -41.23 38.10
C PRO A 61 3.32 -40.11 37.06
N ALA A 62 3.13 -38.88 37.57
CA ALA A 62 2.96 -37.63 36.81
C ALA A 62 1.70 -37.54 35.93
N VAL A 63 1.17 -36.33 35.76
CA VAL A 63 0.04 -36.05 34.87
C VAL A 63 0.56 -35.55 33.52
N ARG A 64 0.90 -36.48 32.63
CA ARG A 64 1.42 -36.18 31.29
C ARG A 64 0.79 -37.10 30.26
N GLU A 65 0.33 -36.53 29.15
CA GLU A 65 -0.30 -37.27 28.05
C GLU A 65 0.06 -36.65 26.71
N THR A 66 0.22 -37.48 25.69
CA THR A 66 0.32 -37.06 24.29
C THR A 66 -0.91 -37.53 23.53
N ALA A 67 -1.46 -36.64 22.70
CA ALA A 67 -2.56 -36.94 21.80
C ALA A 67 -2.30 -36.32 20.44
N HIS A 68 -2.71 -37.05 19.40
CA HIS A 68 -2.73 -36.57 18.03
C HIS A 68 -4.16 -36.65 17.53
N TRP A 69 -4.52 -35.77 16.61
CA TRP A 69 -5.80 -35.80 15.95
C TRP A 69 -5.62 -35.37 14.51
N SER A 70 -6.20 -36.17 13.61
CA SER A 70 -6.34 -35.88 12.19
C SER A 70 -7.80 -36.11 11.84
N GLY A 71 -8.36 -35.29 10.95
CA GLY A 71 -9.72 -35.48 10.46
C GLY A 71 -9.79 -36.75 9.60
N PRO A 72 -10.60 -37.76 9.96
CA PRO A 72 -10.75 -39.00 9.18
C PRO A 72 -11.20 -38.77 7.73
N GLU A 73 -11.87 -37.66 7.48
CA GLU A 73 -12.40 -37.26 6.19
C GLU A 73 -11.33 -36.69 5.24
N LEU A 74 -10.14 -36.39 5.76
CA LEU A 74 -9.02 -35.87 4.98
C LEU A 74 -8.29 -37.01 4.28
N THR A 75 -8.44 -37.08 2.96
CA THR A 75 -7.85 -38.13 2.11
C THR A 75 -6.73 -37.57 1.23
N PRO A 76 -5.73 -38.40 0.86
CA PRO A 76 -4.72 -37.98 -0.11
C PRO A 76 -5.34 -37.70 -1.48
N THR A 77 -4.60 -36.96 -2.33
CA THR A 77 -4.98 -36.71 -3.71
C THR A 77 -5.18 -38.02 -4.48
N THR A 78 -6.24 -38.11 -5.28
CA THR A 78 -6.46 -39.23 -6.20
C THR A 78 -5.55 -39.11 -7.44
N ALA A 79 -5.50 -40.17 -8.26
CA ALA A 79 -4.76 -40.14 -9.52
C ALA A 79 -5.33 -39.16 -10.56
N ASN A 80 -6.52 -38.60 -10.31
CA ASN A 80 -7.19 -37.61 -11.16
C ASN A 80 -7.06 -36.18 -10.59
N ASP A 81 -6.14 -35.95 -9.66
CA ASP A 81 -5.94 -34.66 -8.96
C ASP A 81 -7.15 -34.19 -8.12
N GLU A 82 -8.00 -35.11 -7.67
CA GLU A 82 -9.12 -34.80 -6.75
C GLU A 82 -8.64 -34.90 -5.30
N ILE A 83 -9.06 -33.96 -4.45
CA ILE A 83 -8.65 -33.96 -3.03
C ILE A 83 -9.75 -33.43 -2.12
N ASN A 84 -9.82 -34.00 -0.91
CA ASN A 84 -10.62 -33.46 0.19
C ASN A 84 -9.69 -32.98 1.32
N THR A 85 -9.15 -31.77 1.18
CA THR A 85 -8.23 -31.17 2.17
C THR A 85 -8.92 -30.40 3.29
N SER A 86 -10.20 -30.10 3.15
CA SER A 86 -10.93 -29.23 4.07
C SER A 86 -11.96 -30.04 4.84
N LEU A 87 -11.79 -30.08 6.16
CA LEU A 87 -12.67 -30.86 7.04
C LEU A 87 -14.07 -30.22 7.19
N ALA A 88 -14.15 -28.90 7.04
CA ALA A 88 -15.39 -28.13 7.10
C ALA A 88 -15.24 -26.86 6.28
N TYR A 89 -16.37 -26.36 5.76
CA TYR A 89 -16.43 -25.12 4.99
C TYR A 89 -17.21 -24.07 5.77
N GLY A 90 -16.55 -22.95 6.07
CA GLY A 90 -17.22 -21.74 6.51
C GLY A 90 -17.70 -20.93 5.31
N PHE A 91 -18.70 -20.09 5.53
CA PHE A 91 -19.23 -19.20 4.50
C PHE A 91 -19.14 -17.76 4.97
N ALA A 92 -18.85 -16.85 4.05
CA ALA A 92 -18.88 -15.43 4.29
C ALA A 92 -19.83 -14.76 3.28
N PHE A 93 -20.52 -13.73 3.74
CA PHE A 93 -21.33 -12.86 2.90
C PHE A 93 -20.99 -11.42 3.25
N ASP A 94 -20.72 -10.62 2.21
CA ASP A 94 -20.38 -9.23 2.36
C ASP A 94 -21.26 -8.35 1.49
N PHE A 95 -21.61 -7.19 2.03
CA PHE A 95 -22.33 -6.14 1.35
C PHE A 95 -21.68 -4.80 1.69
N CYS A 96 -21.44 -3.96 0.69
CA CYS A 96 -20.90 -2.64 0.92
C CYS A 96 -21.56 -1.57 0.05
N GLY A 97 -21.58 -0.35 0.60
CA GLY A 97 -21.87 0.88 -0.14
C GLY A 97 -20.60 1.73 -0.18
N VAL A 98 -20.29 2.25 -1.36
CA VAL A 98 -19.13 3.12 -1.59
C VAL A 98 -19.57 4.43 -2.21
N GLU A 99 -18.84 5.49 -1.90
CA GLU A 99 -18.89 6.78 -2.60
C GLU A 99 -17.57 6.99 -3.33
N ILE A 100 -17.61 7.62 -4.50
CA ILE A 100 -16.42 7.95 -5.28
C ILE A 100 -16.40 9.45 -5.51
N ASP A 101 -15.31 10.10 -5.08
CA ASP A 101 -15.10 11.52 -5.34
C ASP A 101 -14.75 11.73 -6.83
N PRO A 102 -15.58 12.43 -7.62
CA PRO A 102 -15.37 12.60 -9.06
C PRO A 102 -14.13 13.45 -9.39
N ASP A 103 -13.71 14.32 -8.47
CA ASP A 103 -12.59 15.25 -8.69
C ASP A 103 -11.24 14.61 -8.35
N THR A 104 -11.23 13.54 -7.53
CA THR A 104 -9.99 12.92 -7.04
C THR A 104 -9.86 11.43 -7.32
N GLY A 105 -10.95 10.76 -7.71
CA GLY A 105 -11.01 9.30 -7.84
C GLY A 105 -10.92 8.56 -6.50
N ARG A 106 -11.04 9.26 -5.36
CA ARG A 106 -10.98 8.63 -4.04
C ARG A 106 -12.22 7.79 -3.79
N VAL A 107 -12.02 6.51 -3.49
CA VAL A 107 -13.07 5.59 -3.02
C VAL A 107 -13.22 5.74 -1.50
N ILE A 108 -14.47 5.92 -1.04
CA ILE A 108 -14.85 6.05 0.35
C ILE A 108 -15.83 4.92 0.67
N ILE A 109 -15.54 4.11 1.69
CA ILE A 109 -16.46 3.07 2.15
C ILE A 109 -17.45 3.74 3.12
N ASP A 110 -18.71 3.92 2.71
CA ASP A 110 -19.75 4.48 3.57
C ASP A 110 -20.24 3.44 4.58
N LYS A 111 -20.50 2.22 4.10
CA LYS A 111 -20.99 1.13 4.92
C LYS A 111 -20.47 -0.21 4.45
N TYR A 112 -20.09 -1.04 5.42
CA TYR A 112 -19.71 -2.41 5.19
C TYR A 112 -20.46 -3.34 6.16
N VAL A 113 -21.04 -4.41 5.63
CA VAL A 113 -21.75 -5.44 6.38
C VAL A 113 -21.11 -6.78 6.04
N THR A 114 -20.79 -7.56 7.06
CA THR A 114 -20.18 -8.88 6.89
C THR A 114 -20.84 -9.90 7.79
N ALA A 115 -21.14 -11.07 7.22
CA ALA A 115 -21.70 -12.21 7.92
C ALA A 115 -20.77 -13.41 7.74
N HIS A 116 -20.52 -14.14 8.82
CA HIS A 116 -19.65 -15.31 8.82
C HIS A 116 -20.36 -16.52 9.44
N ASP A 117 -20.41 -17.62 8.71
CA ASP A 117 -20.72 -18.95 9.23
C ASP A 117 -19.42 -19.65 9.64
N CYS A 118 -19.11 -19.55 10.94
CA CYS A 118 -17.97 -20.21 11.57
C CYS A 118 -18.40 -21.43 12.41
N GLY A 119 -19.61 -21.94 12.21
CA GLY A 119 -20.20 -22.99 13.04
C GLY A 119 -20.33 -22.56 14.51
N THR A 120 -19.80 -23.35 15.44
CA THR A 120 -19.82 -23.02 16.86
C THR A 120 -18.79 -21.94 17.21
N ILE A 121 -19.25 -20.78 17.69
CA ILE A 121 -18.38 -19.71 18.18
C ILE A 121 -17.81 -20.07 19.56
N ILE A 122 -16.51 -20.34 19.62
CA ILE A 122 -15.81 -20.69 20.88
C ILE A 122 -15.63 -19.47 21.79
N ASN A 123 -15.25 -18.33 21.21
CA ASN A 123 -15.07 -17.07 21.92
C ASN A 123 -15.54 -15.91 21.02
N PRO A 124 -16.66 -15.23 21.37
CA PRO A 124 -17.20 -14.13 20.57
C PRO A 124 -16.23 -12.98 20.36
N GLY A 125 -15.51 -12.55 21.41
CA GLY A 125 -14.58 -11.42 21.31
C GLY A 125 -13.39 -11.71 20.38
N LEU A 126 -12.87 -12.94 20.39
CA LEU A 126 -11.81 -13.34 19.46
C LEU A 126 -12.34 -13.49 18.02
N ALA A 127 -13.56 -14.02 17.86
CA ALA A 127 -14.19 -14.15 16.54
C ALA A 127 -14.41 -12.78 15.90
N GLU A 128 -15.00 -11.84 16.64
CA GLU A 128 -15.20 -10.47 16.16
C GLU A 128 -13.89 -9.74 15.89
N GLY A 129 -12.88 -9.91 16.74
CA GLY A 129 -11.55 -9.34 16.53
C GLY A 129 -10.89 -9.87 15.25
N GLN A 130 -11.06 -11.16 14.96
CA GLN A 130 -10.56 -11.76 13.71
C GLN A 130 -11.25 -11.19 12.48
N ILE A 131 -12.59 -11.09 12.50
CA ILE A 131 -13.35 -10.50 11.38
C ILE A 131 -12.89 -9.07 11.10
N ARG A 132 -12.79 -8.23 12.15
CA ARG A 132 -12.34 -6.83 12.00
C ARG A 132 -10.90 -6.72 11.50
N GLY A 133 -9.99 -7.54 12.03
CA GLY A 133 -8.59 -7.56 11.59
C GLY A 133 -8.44 -8.01 10.14
N SER A 134 -9.16 -9.07 9.77
CA SER A 134 -9.21 -9.60 8.40
C SER A 134 -9.74 -8.56 7.41
N PHE A 135 -10.84 -7.90 7.76
CA PHE A 135 -11.43 -6.79 7.00
C PHE A 135 -10.47 -5.60 6.84
N ALA A 136 -9.86 -5.13 7.94
CA ALA A 136 -8.94 -3.98 7.91
C ALA A 136 -7.71 -4.25 7.01
N SER A 137 -7.14 -5.44 7.09
CA SER A 137 -6.04 -5.83 6.20
C SER A 137 -6.52 -5.96 4.74
N ALA A 138 -7.74 -6.45 4.50
CA ALA A 138 -8.27 -6.58 3.16
C ALA A 138 -8.55 -5.22 2.50
N ILE A 139 -8.92 -4.19 3.27
CA ILE A 139 -9.01 -2.81 2.75
C ILE A 139 -7.67 -2.37 2.16
N GLY A 140 -6.55 -2.68 2.83
CA GLY A 140 -5.20 -2.40 2.34
C GLY A 140 -4.95 -3.02 0.97
N ALA A 141 -5.14 -4.34 0.87
CA ALA A 141 -5.05 -5.10 -0.39
C ALA A 141 -5.96 -4.54 -1.50
N THR A 142 -7.12 -3.99 -1.14
CA THR A 142 -8.11 -3.51 -2.10
C THR A 142 -7.78 -2.12 -2.63
N LEU A 143 -7.35 -1.20 -1.77
CA LEU A 143 -7.23 0.21 -2.11
C LEU A 143 -5.78 0.66 -2.39
N TYR A 144 -4.79 -0.05 -1.84
CA TYR A 144 -3.45 0.52 -1.67
C TYR A 144 -2.28 -0.42 -1.97
N GLU A 145 -2.32 -1.66 -1.48
CA GLU A 145 -1.15 -2.52 -1.44
C GLU A 145 -0.78 -3.06 -2.83
N GLU A 146 0.44 -2.77 -3.27
CA GLU A 146 0.96 -3.24 -4.56
C GLU A 146 2.45 -3.59 -4.45
N PHE A 147 2.82 -4.76 -4.94
CA PHE A 147 4.23 -5.10 -5.13
C PHE A 147 4.70 -4.58 -6.47
N VAL A 148 5.66 -3.67 -6.43
CA VAL A 148 6.13 -2.99 -7.64
C VAL A 148 7.63 -3.18 -7.80
N TYR A 149 8.02 -3.46 -9.03
CA TYR A 149 9.40 -3.70 -9.44
C TYR A 149 9.78 -2.75 -10.58
N SER A 150 11.04 -2.34 -10.66
CA SER A 150 11.57 -1.66 -11.86
C SER A 150 11.85 -2.67 -12.97
N GLY A 151 12.16 -2.16 -14.17
CA GLY A 151 12.45 -2.99 -15.35
C GLY A 151 13.65 -3.93 -15.20
N ASP A 152 14.57 -3.63 -14.28
CA ASP A 152 15.73 -4.46 -13.90
C ASP A 152 15.39 -5.53 -12.84
N GLY A 153 14.13 -5.57 -12.36
CA GLY A 153 13.68 -6.46 -11.29
C GLY A 153 13.95 -5.98 -9.87
N SER A 154 14.49 -4.76 -9.67
CA SER A 154 14.67 -4.21 -8.32
C SER A 154 13.32 -3.95 -7.64
N PHE A 155 13.19 -4.33 -6.37
CA PHE A 155 11.94 -4.18 -5.60
C PHE A 155 11.79 -2.75 -5.09
N LEU A 156 10.70 -2.09 -5.47
CA LEU A 156 10.49 -0.66 -5.25
C LEU A 156 9.47 -0.34 -4.15
N SER A 157 8.76 -1.33 -3.62
CA SER A 157 7.76 -1.18 -2.55
C SER A 157 8.24 -1.87 -1.25
N GLY A 158 9.50 -1.64 -0.89
CA GLY A 158 10.17 -2.34 0.22
C GLY A 158 9.99 -1.71 1.61
N THR A 159 9.29 -0.58 1.70
CA THR A 159 9.07 0.16 2.96
C THR A 159 7.61 0.58 3.08
N PHE A 160 7.12 0.86 4.30
CA PHE A 160 5.76 1.40 4.49
C PHE A 160 5.56 2.84 3.97
N ALA A 161 6.61 3.50 3.47
CA ALA A 161 6.44 4.74 2.72
C ALA A 161 5.99 4.47 1.28
N ASP A 162 6.34 3.31 0.72
CA ASP A 162 6.11 2.92 -0.67
C ASP A 162 5.07 1.80 -0.82
N TYR A 163 4.87 1.00 0.23
CA TYR A 163 3.83 -0.03 0.34
C TYR A 163 2.81 0.44 1.37
N LEU A 164 1.75 1.04 0.87
CA LEU A 164 0.73 1.67 1.69
C LEU A 164 -0.20 0.61 2.26
N ILE A 165 -0.28 0.54 3.59
CA ILE A 165 -1.28 -0.27 4.30
C ILE A 165 -2.45 0.61 4.72
N ALA A 166 -3.63 0.01 4.89
CA ALA A 166 -4.78 0.73 5.43
C ALA A 166 -4.45 1.29 6.82
N THR A 167 -4.82 2.56 7.05
CA THR A 167 -4.71 3.19 8.36
C THR A 167 -6.08 3.24 9.03
N PRO A 168 -6.17 3.63 10.32
CA PRO A 168 -7.45 3.76 11.00
C PRO A 168 -8.45 4.74 10.35
N THR A 169 -7.99 5.65 9.47
CA THR A 169 -8.90 6.59 8.80
C THR A 169 -9.65 5.98 7.62
N GLU A 170 -9.14 4.89 7.05
CA GLU A 170 -9.78 4.15 5.96
C GLU A 170 -10.57 2.95 6.51
N ALA A 171 -10.15 2.41 7.66
CA ALA A 171 -10.78 1.27 8.31
C ALA A 171 -12.07 1.67 9.04
N VAL A 172 -13.20 1.61 8.34
CA VAL A 172 -14.54 1.69 8.95
C VAL A 172 -14.78 0.50 9.88
N ASP A 173 -15.62 0.65 10.91
CA ASP A 173 -16.06 -0.52 11.70
C ASP A 173 -17.17 -1.25 10.94
N PRO A 174 -16.94 -2.49 10.46
CA PRO A 174 -17.96 -3.21 9.71
C PRO A 174 -19.10 -3.63 10.64
N VAL A 175 -20.32 -3.63 10.12
CA VAL A 175 -21.47 -4.21 10.80
C VAL A 175 -21.35 -5.73 10.77
N LEU A 176 -21.10 -6.32 11.94
CA LEU A 176 -20.96 -7.76 12.09
C LEU A 176 -22.32 -8.42 12.25
N VAL A 177 -22.66 -9.31 11.32
CA VAL A 177 -23.86 -10.14 11.39
C VAL A 177 -23.44 -11.54 11.83
N HIS A 178 -23.70 -11.84 13.10
CA HIS A 178 -23.53 -13.20 13.61
C HIS A 178 -24.60 -14.09 12.97
N THR A 179 -24.18 -15.05 12.17
CA THR A 179 -25.09 -16.03 11.55
C THR A 179 -25.62 -17.00 12.59
N GLU A 180 -26.75 -17.66 12.30
CA GLU A 180 -27.17 -18.83 13.07
C GLU A 180 -26.02 -19.85 13.06
N GLN A 181 -25.61 -20.31 14.24
CA GLN A 181 -24.52 -21.28 14.33
C GLN A 181 -24.92 -22.54 13.58
N THR A 182 -24.11 -22.96 12.61
CA THR A 182 -24.25 -24.25 11.93
C THR A 182 -23.10 -25.19 12.33
N PRO A 183 -23.22 -25.90 13.48
CA PRO A 183 -22.14 -26.76 13.96
C PRO A 183 -21.71 -27.79 12.90
N SER A 184 -20.42 -27.82 12.59
CA SER A 184 -19.90 -28.85 11.69
C SER A 184 -19.98 -30.23 12.35
N PRO A 185 -20.51 -31.26 11.65
CA PRO A 185 -20.54 -32.63 12.18
C PRO A 185 -19.15 -33.28 12.21
N TYR A 186 -18.16 -32.71 11.50
CA TYR A 186 -16.82 -33.28 11.32
C TYR A 186 -15.78 -32.70 12.29
N THR A 187 -16.11 -31.62 12.99
CA THR A 187 -15.21 -31.02 14.00
C THR A 187 -15.73 -31.28 15.41
N ARG A 188 -14.81 -31.51 16.35
CA ARG A 188 -15.18 -31.93 17.72
C ARG A 188 -16.05 -30.91 18.48
N LEU A 189 -15.88 -29.63 18.17
CA LEU A 189 -16.62 -28.54 18.83
C LEU A 189 -17.73 -27.97 17.93
N GLY A 190 -17.89 -28.49 16.72
CA GLY A 190 -18.76 -27.88 15.71
C GLY A 190 -18.23 -26.58 15.11
N ALA A 191 -17.04 -26.14 15.49
CA ALA A 191 -16.42 -24.91 14.99
C ALA A 191 -15.85 -25.09 13.58
N LYS A 192 -15.84 -24.00 12.80
CA LYS A 192 -15.23 -23.89 11.47
C LYS A 192 -14.20 -22.75 11.48
N GLY A 193 -13.40 -22.65 10.42
CA GLY A 193 -12.43 -21.57 10.26
C GLY A 193 -13.09 -20.20 10.09
N ILE A 194 -12.47 -19.14 10.61
CA ILE A 194 -12.96 -17.75 10.53
C ILE A 194 -11.86 -16.74 10.15
N GLY A 195 -10.57 -17.11 10.20
CA GLY A 195 -9.47 -16.14 10.10
C GLY A 195 -9.34 -15.46 8.72
N GLU A 196 -9.64 -16.19 7.65
CA GLU A 196 -9.30 -15.74 6.29
C GLU A 196 -10.51 -15.21 5.50
N GLY A 197 -11.73 -15.32 6.03
CA GLY A 197 -12.97 -15.06 5.26
C GLY A 197 -12.96 -13.72 4.52
N ASN A 198 -12.77 -12.61 5.25
CA ASN A 198 -12.80 -11.27 4.63
C ASN A 198 -11.58 -10.96 3.76
N GLN A 199 -10.44 -11.63 3.94
CA GLN A 199 -9.31 -11.48 3.03
C GLN A 199 -9.70 -11.85 1.59
N TYR A 200 -10.61 -12.81 1.42
CA TYR A 200 -11.10 -13.22 0.10
C TYR A 200 -12.24 -12.33 -0.39
N THR A 201 -13.23 -12.07 0.46
CA THR A 201 -14.52 -11.51 0.03
C THR A 201 -14.54 -9.98 0.02
N THR A 202 -13.77 -9.31 0.86
CA THR A 202 -13.74 -7.85 0.93
C THR A 202 -13.24 -7.16 -0.33
N PRO A 203 -12.11 -7.59 -0.95
CA PRO A 203 -11.64 -6.96 -2.18
C PRO A 203 -12.65 -7.08 -3.32
N VAL A 204 -13.30 -8.24 -3.43
CA VAL A 204 -14.33 -8.50 -4.45
C VAL A 204 -15.58 -7.67 -4.20
N CYS A 205 -16.03 -7.57 -2.95
CA CYS A 205 -17.22 -6.80 -2.58
C CYS A 205 -17.05 -5.32 -2.93
N ILE A 206 -15.91 -4.73 -2.58
CA ILE A 206 -15.61 -3.31 -2.86
C ILE A 206 -15.40 -3.10 -4.36
N ALA A 207 -14.69 -4.00 -5.05
CA ALA A 207 -14.50 -3.92 -6.50
C ALA A 207 -15.84 -3.91 -7.25
N ASN A 208 -16.78 -4.77 -6.85
CA ASN A 208 -18.13 -4.81 -7.44
C ASN A 208 -18.93 -3.54 -7.14
N ALA A 209 -18.82 -2.97 -5.93
CA ALA A 209 -19.48 -1.72 -5.59
C ALA A 209 -18.92 -0.53 -6.39
N VAL A 210 -17.61 -0.49 -6.63
CA VAL A 210 -16.98 0.51 -7.52
C VAL A 210 -17.38 0.28 -8.98
N ALA A 211 -17.45 -0.97 -9.43
CA ALA A 211 -17.91 -1.32 -10.76
C ALA A 211 -19.34 -0.81 -11.01
N ASP A 212 -20.24 -1.05 -10.05
CA ASP A 212 -21.62 -0.56 -10.08
C ASP A 212 -21.68 0.98 -10.10
N ALA A 213 -20.94 1.65 -9.21
CA ALA A 213 -20.90 3.11 -9.14
C ALA A 213 -20.37 3.78 -10.42
N LEU A 214 -19.46 3.12 -11.15
CA LEU A 214 -18.87 3.62 -12.40
C LEU A 214 -19.54 3.07 -13.67
N GLY A 215 -20.51 2.16 -13.54
CA GLY A 215 -21.15 1.50 -14.69
C GLY A 215 -20.20 0.62 -15.51
N ARG A 216 -19.23 -0.04 -14.87
CA ARG A 216 -18.19 -0.85 -15.52
C ARG A 216 -18.46 -2.35 -15.31
N GLU A 217 -18.10 -3.17 -16.30
CA GLU A 217 -18.19 -4.63 -16.18
C GLU A 217 -17.09 -5.23 -15.28
N SER A 218 -15.91 -4.59 -15.24
CA SER A 218 -14.77 -5.09 -14.49
C SER A 218 -13.89 -3.96 -13.94
N ILE A 219 -13.21 -4.30 -12.85
CA ILE A 219 -12.34 -3.43 -12.07
C ILE A 219 -11.04 -4.19 -11.79
N GLU A 220 -9.91 -3.49 -11.91
CA GLU A 220 -8.60 -4.01 -11.55
C GLU A 220 -8.17 -3.44 -10.20
N LEU A 221 -7.75 -4.32 -9.29
CA LEU A 221 -7.18 -3.91 -8.00
C LEU A 221 -5.67 -3.66 -8.12
N PRO A 222 -5.08 -2.80 -7.27
CA PRO A 222 -5.76 -1.98 -6.25
C PRO A 222 -6.47 -0.74 -6.84
N LEU A 223 -7.50 -0.27 -6.13
CA LEU A 223 -8.31 0.92 -6.44
C LEU A 223 -7.59 2.23 -6.10
N VAL A 224 -6.34 2.38 -6.58
CA VAL A 224 -5.58 3.61 -6.36
C VAL A 224 -6.28 4.79 -7.04
N PRO A 225 -6.33 5.98 -6.41
CA PRO A 225 -7.13 7.10 -6.92
C PRO A 225 -6.82 7.49 -8.37
N SER A 226 -5.56 7.36 -8.82
CA SER A 226 -5.19 7.65 -10.21
C SER A 226 -5.86 6.71 -11.21
N LYS A 227 -5.95 5.40 -10.92
CA LYS A 227 -6.63 4.41 -11.79
C LYS A 227 -8.13 4.71 -11.84
N VAL A 228 -8.73 4.99 -10.68
CA VAL A 228 -10.17 5.30 -10.58
C VAL A 228 -10.51 6.61 -11.28
N PHE A 229 -9.69 7.65 -11.11
CA PHE A 229 -9.83 8.93 -11.79
C PHE A 229 -9.77 8.79 -13.32
N GLU A 230 -8.82 8.01 -13.82
CA GLU A 230 -8.74 7.69 -15.25
C GLU A 230 -10.02 7.02 -15.75
N TRP A 231 -10.63 6.12 -14.98
CA TRP A 231 -11.89 5.47 -15.38
C TRP A 231 -13.10 6.40 -15.39
N ILE A 232 -13.14 7.40 -14.51
CA ILE A 232 -14.20 8.42 -14.45
C ILE A 232 -14.12 9.33 -15.69
N HIS A 233 -12.90 9.72 -16.09
CA HIS A 233 -12.65 10.73 -17.12
C HIS A 233 -12.20 10.14 -18.46
N ALA A 234 -12.24 8.82 -18.65
CA ALA A 234 -11.81 8.14 -19.88
C ALA A 234 -12.60 8.57 -21.14
N GLU A 235 -13.77 9.20 -20.97
CA GLU A 235 -14.57 9.77 -22.06
C GLU A 235 -14.19 11.22 -22.42
N GLU A 236 -13.30 11.87 -21.67
CA GLU A 236 -12.76 13.16 -22.09
C GLU A 236 -11.84 12.92 -23.30
N GLU A 237 -12.23 13.45 -24.47
CA GLU A 237 -11.44 13.36 -25.71
C GLU A 237 -10.02 13.83 -25.42
N THR A 238 -9.12 12.86 -25.26
CA THR A 238 -7.71 13.14 -25.16
C THR A 238 -7.30 13.76 -26.50
N PRO A 239 -6.61 14.91 -26.52
CA PRO A 239 -6.04 15.43 -27.75
C PRO A 239 -5.26 14.31 -28.46
N PRO A 240 -5.34 14.21 -29.80
CA PRO A 240 -4.87 13.04 -30.53
C PRO A 240 -3.44 12.64 -30.12
N PRO A 241 -3.15 11.33 -30.05
CA PRO A 241 -1.90 10.83 -29.51
C PRO A 241 -0.73 11.44 -30.26
N LYS A 242 0.12 12.20 -29.55
CA LYS A 242 1.40 12.64 -30.08
C LYS A 242 2.22 11.38 -30.37
N GLN A 243 2.66 11.25 -31.63
CA GLN A 243 3.54 10.18 -32.09
C GLN A 243 4.69 9.98 -31.09
N THR A 244 4.71 8.82 -30.46
CA THR A 244 5.77 8.41 -29.55
C THR A 244 7.06 8.24 -30.36
N ALA A 245 7.99 9.17 -30.22
CA ALA A 245 9.33 9.03 -30.76
C ALA A 245 10.03 7.82 -30.10
N GLN A 246 10.79 7.07 -30.90
CA GLN A 246 11.49 5.85 -30.50
C GLN A 246 12.33 6.08 -29.24
N GLN A 247 12.09 5.25 -28.21
CA GLN A 247 12.93 5.17 -27.02
C GLN A 247 14.32 4.67 -27.40
N VAL A 248 15.34 5.44 -27.06
CA VAL A 248 16.75 5.03 -27.16
C VAL A 248 17.08 4.15 -25.95
N LYS A 249 17.61 2.95 -26.18
CA LYS A 249 18.07 2.02 -25.14
C LYS A 249 19.43 2.47 -24.57
N TRP A 250 19.57 2.47 -23.25
CA TRP A 250 20.81 2.73 -22.51
C TRP A 250 20.94 1.74 -21.34
N ASP A 251 22.14 1.59 -20.78
CA ASP A 251 22.45 0.54 -19.80
C ASP A 251 21.88 0.77 -18.39
N ASP A 252 21.51 -0.35 -17.74
CA ASP A 252 20.72 -0.40 -16.52
C ASP A 252 21.62 -0.64 -15.30
N SER A 253 21.97 0.42 -14.56
CA SER A 253 22.19 0.33 -13.10
C SER A 253 22.25 1.73 -12.43
N GLY A 254 21.33 2.00 -11.50
CA GLY A 254 21.36 3.21 -10.65
C GLY A 254 21.04 4.54 -11.34
N THR A 255 20.46 4.48 -12.54
CA THR A 255 20.18 5.62 -13.42
C THR A 255 18.67 5.84 -13.55
N ILE A 256 18.22 7.08 -13.37
CA ILE A 256 16.83 7.50 -13.65
C ILE A 256 16.82 8.06 -15.06
N SER A 257 16.00 7.52 -15.96
CA SER A 257 15.81 8.07 -17.31
C SER A 257 14.35 8.41 -17.57
N SER A 258 14.10 9.50 -18.29
CA SER A 258 12.76 9.91 -18.71
C SER A 258 12.83 10.90 -19.86
N GLY A 259 11.68 11.31 -20.38
CA GLY A 259 11.57 12.30 -21.44
C GLY A 259 10.13 12.75 -21.63
N GLY A 260 9.94 13.75 -22.49
CA GLY A 260 8.62 14.31 -22.77
C GLY A 260 8.63 15.24 -23.97
N THR A 261 7.46 15.77 -24.27
CA THR A 261 7.28 16.79 -25.30
C THR A 261 6.42 17.93 -24.79
N LEU A 262 6.69 19.15 -25.25
CA LEU A 262 5.93 20.35 -24.94
C LEU A 262 5.85 21.24 -26.19
N ASP A 263 4.70 21.88 -26.41
CA ASP A 263 4.57 22.90 -27.45
C ASP A 263 4.64 24.29 -26.81
N ILE A 264 5.49 25.16 -27.36
CA ILE A 264 5.62 26.55 -26.94
C ILE A 264 5.23 27.44 -28.12
N ASN A 265 4.32 28.38 -27.87
CA ASN A 265 3.91 29.40 -28.85
C ASN A 265 4.99 30.50 -28.96
N ALA A 266 6.14 30.13 -29.49
CA ALA A 266 7.28 31.00 -29.82
C ALA A 266 8.12 30.30 -30.90
N ASP A 267 8.87 31.08 -31.69
CA ASP A 267 9.79 30.51 -32.68
C ASP A 267 11.04 29.90 -32.00
N ALA A 268 11.66 28.93 -32.68
CA ALA A 268 12.75 28.15 -32.11
C ALA A 268 13.99 29.01 -31.78
N ASN A 269 14.25 30.07 -32.55
CA ASN A 269 15.39 30.96 -32.29
C ASN A 269 15.18 31.79 -31.02
N SER A 270 13.95 32.27 -30.79
CA SER A 270 13.58 32.95 -29.55
C SER A 270 13.76 32.06 -28.32
N ILE A 271 13.33 30.81 -28.40
CA ILE A 271 13.51 29.82 -27.32
C ILE A 271 15.01 29.53 -27.12
N TRP A 272 15.74 29.26 -28.20
CA TRP A 272 17.18 29.02 -28.16
C TRP A 272 17.93 30.16 -27.45
N SER A 273 17.58 31.41 -27.77
CA SER A 273 18.19 32.60 -27.17
C SER A 273 17.97 32.73 -25.65
N VAL A 274 16.94 32.09 -25.08
CA VAL A 274 16.77 32.02 -23.62
C VAL A 274 17.69 30.95 -23.03
N LEU A 275 17.79 29.80 -23.69
CA LEU A 275 18.51 28.63 -23.17
C LEU A 275 20.03 28.82 -23.14
N VAL A 276 20.57 29.65 -24.03
CA VAL A 276 22.02 29.92 -24.13
C VAL A 276 22.45 31.25 -23.51
N ASP A 277 21.50 32.06 -23.03
CA ASP A 277 21.79 33.34 -22.35
C ASP A 277 21.80 33.12 -20.83
N PRO A 278 22.91 33.38 -20.12
CA PRO A 278 23.03 33.10 -18.69
C PRO A 278 22.02 33.87 -17.84
N ASP A 279 21.75 35.14 -18.16
CA ASP A 279 20.86 35.98 -17.37
C ASP A 279 19.39 35.57 -17.57
N ARG A 280 19.04 35.13 -18.78
CA ARG A 280 17.69 34.64 -19.09
C ARG A 280 17.48 33.23 -18.56
N LEU A 281 18.47 32.35 -18.71
CA LEU A 281 18.43 30.98 -18.19
C LEU A 281 18.27 30.97 -16.66
N ALA A 282 18.96 31.86 -15.95
CA ALA A 282 18.83 32.00 -14.50
C ALA A 282 17.40 32.34 -14.05
N ARG A 283 16.62 33.08 -14.86
CA ARG A 283 15.23 33.43 -14.54
C ARG A 283 14.24 32.28 -14.68
N VAL A 284 14.53 31.34 -15.58
CA VAL A 284 13.65 30.20 -15.85
C VAL A 284 14.01 28.97 -15.01
N PHE A 285 15.22 28.91 -14.44
CA PHE A 285 15.65 27.79 -13.62
C PHE A 285 15.09 27.86 -12.19
N PRO A 286 14.26 26.88 -11.76
CA PRO A 286 13.58 26.95 -10.47
C PRO A 286 14.55 27.03 -9.29
N GLY A 287 14.40 28.06 -8.46
CA GLY A 287 15.21 28.22 -7.24
C GLY A 287 16.65 28.68 -7.47
N CYS A 288 17.00 29.14 -8.69
CA CYS A 288 18.32 29.68 -8.97
C CYS A 288 18.59 30.94 -8.14
N ARG A 289 19.63 30.90 -7.29
CA ARG A 289 20.15 32.07 -6.56
C ARG A 289 21.21 32.81 -7.36
N SER A 290 22.08 32.04 -8.02
CA SER A 290 23.15 32.57 -8.87
C SER A 290 23.47 31.58 -9.96
N LEU A 291 23.81 32.11 -11.14
CA LEU A 291 24.33 31.36 -12.27
C LEU A 291 25.48 32.18 -12.87
N LEU A 292 26.67 31.61 -12.92
CA LEU A 292 27.88 32.25 -13.41
C LEU A 292 28.38 31.46 -14.61
N LEU A 293 28.60 32.15 -15.73
CA LEU A 293 29.30 31.58 -16.87
C LEU A 293 30.79 31.58 -16.56
N THR A 294 31.40 30.40 -16.39
CA THR A 294 32.81 30.26 -15.99
C THR A 294 33.74 30.04 -17.18
N SER A 295 33.22 29.48 -18.26
CA SER A 295 33.88 29.34 -19.56
C SER A 295 32.80 29.15 -20.63
N ASP A 296 33.19 29.10 -21.92
CA ASP A 296 32.27 28.88 -23.03
C ASP A 296 31.36 27.67 -22.74
N ASN A 297 30.04 27.91 -22.72
CA ASN A 297 28.99 26.93 -22.47
C ASN A 297 29.03 26.22 -21.10
N VAL A 298 29.84 26.68 -20.14
CA VAL A 298 29.94 26.08 -18.80
C VAL A 298 29.44 27.06 -17.75
N TYR A 299 28.47 26.59 -16.98
CA TYR A 299 27.75 27.34 -15.97
C TYR A 299 27.98 26.73 -14.58
N GLN A 300 28.22 27.57 -13.59
CA GLN A 300 28.25 27.22 -12.18
C GLN A 300 27.25 28.06 -11.42
N GLY A 301 26.44 27.44 -10.57
CA GLY A 301 25.37 28.14 -9.88
C GLY A 301 25.01 27.51 -8.54
N VAL A 302 24.22 28.28 -7.78
CA VAL A 302 23.64 27.83 -6.51
C VAL A 302 22.13 27.81 -6.69
N VAL A 303 21.51 26.67 -6.35
CA VAL A 303 20.08 26.44 -6.52
C VAL A 303 19.47 25.96 -5.21
N ASP A 304 18.37 26.59 -4.79
CA ASP A 304 17.54 26.10 -3.69
C ASP A 304 16.40 25.25 -4.24
N LEU A 305 16.39 23.98 -3.88
CA LEU A 305 15.27 23.09 -4.20
C LEU A 305 14.43 22.86 -2.94
N GLY A 306 13.12 22.80 -3.13
CA GLY A 306 12.14 22.61 -2.05
C GLY A 306 10.97 21.75 -2.53
N VAL A 307 11.28 20.54 -2.99
CA VAL A 307 10.29 19.59 -3.52
C VAL A 307 10.39 18.28 -2.74
N GLY A 308 9.49 18.09 -1.78
CA GLY A 308 9.43 16.89 -0.95
C GLY A 308 10.74 16.66 -0.16
N PRO A 309 11.27 15.41 -0.12
CA PRO A 309 12.52 15.10 0.59
C PRO A 309 13.76 15.70 -0.09
N VAL A 310 13.63 16.22 -1.32
CA VAL A 310 14.70 16.96 -2.05
C VAL A 310 14.58 18.44 -1.69
N SER A 311 14.95 18.77 -0.45
CA SER A 311 14.97 20.13 0.06
C SER A 311 16.38 20.52 0.52
N GLY A 312 16.88 21.67 0.06
CA GLY A 312 18.20 22.17 0.43
C GLY A 312 18.81 23.13 -0.58
N THR A 313 19.97 23.67 -0.24
CA THR A 313 20.81 24.45 -1.15
C THR A 313 21.82 23.52 -1.82
N PHE A 314 21.94 23.63 -3.13
CA PHE A 314 22.79 22.78 -3.96
C PHE A 314 23.71 23.62 -4.84
N ASP A 315 24.95 23.14 -4.99
CA ASP A 315 25.89 23.64 -5.99
C ASP A 315 25.66 22.88 -7.29
N ALA A 316 25.37 23.60 -8.36
CA ALA A 316 25.09 23.09 -9.69
C ALA A 316 26.21 23.47 -10.66
N PHE A 317 26.62 22.49 -11.47
CA PHE A 317 27.49 22.65 -12.61
C PHE A 317 26.72 22.16 -13.84
N VAL A 318 26.69 22.96 -14.91
CA VAL A 318 26.04 22.59 -16.17
C VAL A 318 26.97 22.95 -17.33
N GLU A 319 27.13 22.03 -18.27
CA GLU A 319 27.85 22.22 -19.52
C GLU A 319 26.91 21.98 -20.69
N LEU A 320 26.88 22.90 -21.66
CA LEU A 320 26.15 22.72 -22.91
C LEU A 320 27.12 22.24 -24.00
N SER A 321 26.77 21.14 -24.66
CA SER A 321 27.54 20.55 -25.75
C SER A 321 26.64 20.22 -26.95
N ASP A 322 27.24 19.80 -28.05
CA ASP A 322 26.53 19.37 -29.27
C ASP A 322 25.50 20.39 -29.78
N LEU A 323 25.87 21.67 -29.73
CA LEU A 323 25.00 22.78 -30.12
C LEU A 323 24.81 22.82 -31.65
N ASP A 324 23.57 22.64 -32.09
CA ASP A 324 23.13 22.90 -33.46
C ASP A 324 21.96 23.90 -33.41
N PRO A 325 22.23 25.22 -33.42
CA PRO A 325 21.19 26.22 -33.27
C PRO A 325 20.19 26.26 -34.45
N PRO A 326 18.88 26.39 -34.20
CA PRO A 326 18.16 26.28 -32.92
C PRO A 326 17.66 24.84 -32.63
N HIS A 327 18.14 23.83 -33.34
CA HIS A 327 17.54 22.49 -33.44
C HIS A 327 17.84 21.57 -32.26
N THR A 328 19.07 21.51 -31.75
CA THR A 328 19.41 20.56 -30.68
C THR A 328 20.56 21.02 -29.78
N MET A 329 20.52 20.61 -28.52
CA MET A 329 21.60 20.76 -27.55
C MET A 329 21.65 19.60 -26.56
N THR A 330 22.84 19.30 -26.07
CA THR A 330 23.08 18.39 -24.96
C THR A 330 23.43 19.20 -23.71
N LEU A 331 22.84 18.84 -22.56
CA LEU A 331 23.09 19.44 -21.27
C LEU A 331 23.71 18.39 -20.35
N THR A 332 24.96 18.56 -19.94
CA THR A 332 25.60 17.72 -18.93
C THR A 332 25.63 18.45 -17.59
N GLY A 333 24.97 17.89 -16.59
CA GLY A 333 24.83 18.49 -15.26
C GLY A 333 25.51 17.67 -14.18
N LYS A 334 26.06 18.36 -13.17
CA LYS A 334 26.44 17.78 -11.88
C LYS A 334 25.87 18.65 -10.77
N VAL A 335 25.22 18.04 -9.78
CA VAL A 335 24.68 18.75 -8.62
C VAL A 335 25.25 18.13 -7.35
N THR A 336 25.72 18.95 -6.42
CA THR A 336 26.29 18.54 -5.14
C THR A 336 25.56 19.26 -4.01
N GLY A 337 25.18 18.54 -2.96
CA GLY A 337 24.54 19.16 -1.80
C GLY A 337 24.40 18.22 -0.60
N PRO A 338 23.60 18.61 0.41
CA PRO A 338 23.48 17.90 1.69
C PRO A 338 23.06 16.43 1.56
N LEU A 339 22.35 16.10 0.48
CA LEU A 339 21.77 14.79 0.25
C LEU A 339 22.67 13.89 -0.63
N GLY A 340 23.76 14.42 -1.20
CA GLY A 340 24.71 13.66 -2.02
C GLY A 340 25.10 14.37 -3.31
N THR A 341 25.63 13.60 -4.26
CA THR A 341 26.02 14.10 -5.60
C THR A 341 25.21 13.38 -6.66
N SER A 342 24.66 14.14 -7.60
CA SER A 342 24.06 13.62 -8.82
C SER A 342 24.82 14.09 -10.06
N ARG A 343 24.77 13.28 -11.11
CA ARG A 343 25.19 13.66 -12.46
C ARG A 343 24.07 13.34 -13.41
N GLY A 344 23.88 14.13 -14.44
CA GLY A 344 22.90 13.83 -15.46
C GLY A 344 23.27 14.38 -16.81
N VAL A 345 22.64 13.82 -17.83
CA VAL A 345 22.72 14.29 -19.21
C VAL A 345 21.28 14.46 -19.69
N GLY A 346 20.99 15.59 -20.32
CA GLY A 346 19.73 15.88 -20.98
C GLY A 346 19.96 16.24 -22.45
N ILE A 347 19.03 15.87 -23.32
CA ILE A 347 19.03 16.29 -24.72
C ILE A 347 17.73 17.06 -24.94
N ILE A 348 17.84 18.23 -25.56
CA ILE A 348 16.71 19.05 -25.98
C ILE A 348 16.74 19.14 -27.50
N LYS A 349 15.63 18.82 -28.15
CA LYS A 349 15.39 18.99 -29.57
C LYS A 349 14.23 19.94 -29.78
N MET A 350 14.36 20.86 -30.73
CA MET A 350 13.34 21.80 -31.14
C MET A 350 12.93 21.50 -32.57
N ILE A 351 11.63 21.33 -32.77
CA ILE A 351 11.01 21.03 -34.05
C ILE A 351 10.08 22.19 -34.36
N ASP A 352 10.33 22.87 -35.47
CA ASP A 352 9.47 23.93 -35.97
C ASP A 352 8.09 23.36 -36.37
N ALA A 353 7.03 23.95 -35.84
CA ALA A 353 5.64 23.61 -36.12
C ALA A 353 4.85 24.84 -36.62
N GLY A 354 5.53 25.75 -37.34
CA GLY A 354 4.91 26.92 -37.99
C GLY A 354 4.82 28.11 -37.05
N ASN A 355 3.71 28.25 -36.32
CA ASN A 355 3.52 29.36 -35.35
C ASN A 355 3.98 28.98 -33.93
N SER A 356 4.48 27.76 -33.73
CA SER A 356 4.92 27.25 -32.43
C SER A 356 6.12 26.33 -32.62
N THR A 357 6.91 26.16 -31.57
CA THR A 357 8.02 25.20 -31.53
C THR A 357 7.66 24.05 -30.60
N LYS A 358 7.78 22.83 -31.11
CA LYS A 358 7.69 21.62 -30.30
C LYS A 358 9.07 21.33 -29.71
N ILE A 359 9.15 21.30 -28.39
CA ILE A 359 10.34 20.86 -27.67
C ILE A 359 10.16 19.39 -27.32
N GLU A 360 11.10 18.56 -27.75
CA GLU A 360 11.28 17.19 -27.28
C GLU A 360 12.49 17.13 -26.38
N TYR A 361 12.37 16.52 -25.21
CA TYR A 361 13.49 16.39 -24.29
C TYR A 361 13.58 14.98 -23.72
N SER A 362 14.80 14.55 -23.47
CA SER A 362 15.10 13.33 -22.71
C SER A 362 16.20 13.62 -21.72
N TYR A 363 16.24 12.87 -20.62
CA TYR A 363 17.30 13.00 -19.64
C TYR A 363 17.58 11.67 -18.96
N GLN A 364 18.81 11.55 -18.46
CA GLN A 364 19.28 10.47 -17.61
C GLN A 364 20.05 11.07 -16.44
N ILE A 365 19.77 10.63 -15.22
CA ILE A 365 20.41 11.10 -13.99
C ILE A 365 20.96 9.88 -13.24
N GLY A 366 22.27 9.84 -13.04
CA GLY A 366 22.95 8.95 -12.11
C GLY A 366 22.98 9.55 -10.70
N LEU A 367 22.61 8.74 -9.71
CA LEU A 367 22.57 9.15 -8.30
C LEU A 367 23.68 8.47 -7.50
N SER A 368 24.27 9.20 -6.55
CA SER A 368 25.29 8.66 -5.63
C SER A 368 25.16 9.24 -4.22
N GLY A 369 25.46 8.43 -3.20
CA GLY A 369 25.36 8.81 -1.78
C GLY A 369 24.01 8.47 -1.14
N THR A 370 23.65 9.14 -0.05
CA THR A 370 22.40 8.92 0.70
C THR A 370 21.15 9.16 -0.14
N VAL A 371 21.19 10.02 -1.15
CA VAL A 371 20.11 10.18 -2.16
C VAL A 371 19.76 8.89 -2.88
N ALA A 372 20.70 7.97 -3.12
CA ALA A 372 20.38 6.68 -3.72
C ALA A 372 19.49 5.80 -2.81
N SER A 373 19.50 6.07 -1.50
CA SER A 373 18.66 5.35 -0.50
C SER A 373 17.26 5.96 -0.30
N VAL A 374 16.99 7.15 -0.85
CA VAL A 374 15.69 7.86 -0.72
C VAL A 374 14.61 7.29 -1.68
N GLY A 375 14.99 6.35 -2.55
CA GLY A 375 14.07 5.66 -3.47
C GLY A 375 13.88 6.41 -4.80
N GLY A 376 14.02 5.67 -5.92
CA GLY A 376 14.01 6.24 -7.26
C GLY A 376 12.72 6.97 -7.64
N ARG A 377 11.55 6.53 -7.16
CA ARG A 377 10.25 7.13 -7.52
C ARG A 377 10.05 8.52 -6.93
N LEU A 378 10.43 8.73 -5.67
CA LEU A 378 10.31 10.04 -5.02
C LEU A 378 11.17 11.09 -5.75
N ILE A 379 12.37 10.69 -6.20
CA ILE A 379 13.27 11.56 -6.97
C ILE A 379 12.72 11.80 -8.38
N SER A 380 12.20 10.78 -9.06
CA SER A 380 11.55 10.94 -10.37
C SER A 380 10.34 11.88 -10.30
N GLY A 381 9.54 11.79 -9.23
CA GLY A 381 8.45 12.72 -8.96
C GLY A 381 8.93 14.17 -8.78
N ALA A 382 9.97 14.37 -7.97
CA ALA A 382 10.58 15.68 -7.77
C ALA A 382 11.18 16.25 -9.07
N ALA A 383 11.87 15.44 -9.86
CA ALA A 383 12.43 15.82 -11.16
C ALA A 383 11.32 16.26 -12.13
N ARG A 384 10.21 15.51 -12.22
CA ARG A 384 9.05 15.87 -13.05
C ARG A 384 8.46 17.23 -12.65
N VAL A 385 8.33 17.49 -11.34
CA VAL A 385 7.86 18.79 -10.83
C VAL A 385 8.82 19.93 -11.21
N LEU A 386 10.14 19.73 -11.09
CA LEU A 386 11.14 20.74 -11.43
C LEU A 386 11.17 21.05 -12.93
N ILE A 387 11.10 20.01 -13.78
CA ILE A 387 11.03 20.15 -15.23
C ILE A 387 9.77 20.92 -15.64
N ASN A 388 8.62 20.57 -15.05
CA ASN A 388 7.38 21.30 -15.32
C ASN A 388 7.46 22.77 -14.89
N ARG A 389 8.11 23.08 -13.75
CA ARG A 389 8.33 24.46 -13.31
C ARG A 389 9.27 25.22 -14.24
N PHE A 390 10.35 24.59 -14.68
CA PHE A 390 11.28 25.17 -15.64
C PHE A 390 10.57 25.55 -16.94
N PHE A 391 9.82 24.63 -17.53
CA PHE A 391 9.09 24.90 -18.77
C PHE A 391 7.97 25.92 -18.58
N ALA A 392 7.26 25.91 -17.45
CA ALA A 392 6.29 26.95 -17.15
C ALA A 392 6.95 28.34 -17.06
N ALA A 393 8.11 28.45 -16.43
CA ALA A 393 8.86 29.70 -16.37
C ALA A 393 9.39 30.13 -17.75
N LEU A 394 9.82 29.19 -18.58
CA LEU A 394 10.23 29.43 -19.96
C LEU A 394 9.09 30.00 -20.81
N VAL A 395 7.88 29.46 -20.68
CA VAL A 395 6.68 29.98 -21.37
C VAL A 395 6.38 31.42 -20.94
N VAL A 396 6.53 31.74 -19.64
CA VAL A 396 6.32 33.10 -19.10
C VAL A 396 7.38 34.08 -19.59
N GLU A 397 8.66 33.69 -19.59
CA GLU A 397 9.78 34.50 -20.11
C GLU A 397 9.60 34.79 -21.61
N MET A 398 8.96 33.88 -22.35
CA MET A 398 8.67 34.06 -23.77
C MET A 398 7.43 34.91 -24.04
N ASN A 399 6.51 35.02 -23.08
CA ASN A 399 5.27 35.77 -23.21
C ASN A 399 5.03 36.66 -21.98
N PRO A 400 5.82 37.74 -21.80
CA PRO A 400 5.76 38.58 -20.61
C PRO A 400 4.38 39.21 -20.33
N ASP A 401 3.54 39.38 -21.36
CA ASP A 401 2.18 39.96 -21.25
C ASP A 401 1.15 39.03 -20.57
N VAL A 402 1.39 37.71 -20.52
CA VAL A 402 0.45 36.74 -19.90
C VAL A 402 0.50 36.81 -18.35
N SER A 403 1.54 37.44 -17.80
CA SER A 403 1.79 37.51 -16.34
C SER A 403 0.82 38.41 -15.57
N GLN A 404 0.09 39.32 -16.23
CA GLN A 404 -0.84 40.22 -15.54
C GLN A 404 -2.20 39.59 -15.19
N ASP A 405 -2.65 38.58 -15.93
CA ASP A 405 -3.98 37.98 -15.71
C ASP A 405 -3.98 36.89 -14.63
N GLN A 406 -2.88 36.15 -14.46
CA GLN A 406 -2.76 35.16 -13.37
C GLN A 406 -2.62 35.80 -11.98
N LYS A 407 -1.96 36.95 -11.86
CA LYS A 407 -1.84 37.67 -10.57
C LYS A 407 -3.18 38.18 -10.04
N LYS A 408 -4.12 38.54 -10.93
CA LYS A 408 -5.47 39.00 -10.52
C LYS A 408 -6.35 37.89 -9.95
N ARG A 409 -6.16 36.63 -10.39
CA ARG A 409 -6.95 35.49 -9.89
C ARG A 409 -6.54 34.99 -8.49
N SER A 410 -5.31 35.24 -8.07
CA SER A 410 -4.76 34.73 -6.80
C SER A 410 -5.19 35.50 -5.53
N TRP A 411 -5.54 36.79 -5.66
CA TRP A 411 -5.88 37.63 -4.50
C TRP A 411 -7.35 37.49 -4.07
N PHE A 412 -8.30 37.38 -5.01
CA PHE A 412 -9.73 37.30 -4.69
C PHE A 412 -10.17 35.99 -4.04
N SER A 413 -9.50 34.86 -4.30
CA SER A 413 -9.83 33.57 -3.68
C SER A 413 -9.46 33.49 -2.18
N ARG A 414 -8.62 34.41 -1.70
CA ARG A 414 -8.20 34.47 -0.28
C ARG A 414 -9.13 35.29 0.62
N LEU A 415 -10.15 35.95 0.06
CA LEU A 415 -11.09 36.80 0.82
C LEU A 415 -12.47 36.16 1.06
N GLY A 416 -12.75 34.96 0.53
CA GLY A 416 -14.11 34.39 0.49
C GLY A 416 -14.55 33.45 1.62
N SER A 417 -13.68 32.99 2.53
CA SER A 417 -14.04 31.95 3.53
C SER A 417 -13.85 32.36 4.99
N GLY A 418 -14.12 33.64 5.30
CA GLY A 418 -14.12 34.17 6.66
C GLY A 418 -15.52 34.47 7.19
N LYS A 419 -16.03 33.59 8.06
CA LYS A 419 -17.14 33.71 9.03
C LYS A 419 -18.58 33.39 8.58
N SER A 420 -19.15 32.35 9.20
CA SER A 420 -20.20 32.54 10.22
C SER A 420 -20.32 31.33 11.14
N ARG A 421 -20.04 31.56 12.43
CA ARG A 421 -20.44 30.74 13.58
C ARG A 421 -21.68 31.42 14.16
N LYS A 422 -22.80 30.72 14.29
CA LYS A 422 -23.86 30.82 15.34
C LYS A 422 -25.19 30.28 14.79
N SER A 423 -25.60 29.09 15.23
CA SER A 423 -26.60 28.82 16.30
C SER A 423 -26.78 27.32 16.41
#